data_AF-A0A7L2IPP8-F1
#
_entry.id   AF-A0A7L2IPP8-F1
#
_cell.length_a   1.000
_cell.length_b   1.000
_cell.length_c   1.000
_cell.angle_alpha   90.00
_cell.angle_beta   90.00
_cell.angle_gamma   90.00
#
_symmetry.space_group_name_H-M   'P 1'
#
loop_
_entity.id
_entity.type
_entity.pdbx_description
1 polymer ?
#
loop_
_entity_poly.entity_id
_entity_poly.type
_entity_poly.pdbx_seq_one_letter_code
_entity_poly.pdbx_strand_id
1 'polypeptide(L)'
;EADPSLQALESRQEEILKRLYELKSAVDGLSKMIQTPDADFDVTNVIQTDDCSLTTNGADLDLMLGKDYGALKDIVINANPSLPPLSLLVLHSLLCERYKILSAVHTHSSVRSVPENLLKCFGEQAKKQPRHEYQLGFTLIWKDVPKPQMKFSIQTMCPIEGEGNIARFLFSLFGQKYNAVTSTLIDSWVDTAIFQLKGGSSKEKGAVLRSMNAALGKTSWLVGNELTVADIVAWCVLQQTGSANAAPANVQKWMKSCENLAPFSSVMKLLK
;
A
#
# COMPACT_ATOMS: atom_id res chain seq x y z
N GLU A 1 -43.25 -46.87 -32.22
CA GLU A 1 -42.25 -46.65 -31.16
C GLU A 1 -41.57 -45.32 -31.41
N ALA A 2 -41.37 -44.52 -30.36
CA ALA A 2 -40.71 -43.22 -30.49
C ALA A 2 -39.21 -43.41 -30.76
N ASP A 3 -38.64 -42.57 -31.63
CA ASP A 3 -37.23 -42.61 -32.02
C ASP A 3 -36.31 -42.44 -30.78
N PRO A 4 -35.39 -43.37 -30.50
CA PRO A 4 -34.50 -43.31 -29.33
C PRO A 4 -33.68 -42.02 -29.25
N SER A 5 -33.38 -41.40 -30.39
CA SER A 5 -32.66 -40.12 -30.45
C SER A 5 -33.51 -38.95 -29.94
N LEU A 6 -34.82 -39.02 -30.14
CA LEU A 6 -35.78 -38.00 -29.73
C LEU A 6 -36.03 -38.06 -28.22
N GLN A 7 -36.12 -39.26 -27.65
CA GLN A 7 -36.22 -39.47 -26.20
C GLN A 7 -34.96 -39.02 -25.44
N ALA A 8 -33.77 -39.26 -26.02
CA ALA A 8 -32.51 -38.78 -25.45
C ALA A 8 -32.43 -37.24 -25.46
N LEU A 9 -32.97 -36.60 -26.52
CA LEU A 9 -33.02 -35.15 -26.61
C LEU A 9 -34.01 -34.55 -25.61
N GLU A 10 -35.20 -35.12 -25.46
CA GLU A 10 -36.19 -34.70 -24.46
C GLU A 10 -35.62 -34.80 -23.04
N SER A 11 -34.98 -35.93 -22.70
CA SER A 11 -34.34 -36.13 -21.39
C SER A 11 -33.27 -35.06 -21.10
N ARG A 12 -32.47 -34.70 -22.11
CA ARG A 12 -31.45 -33.65 -21.97
C ARG A 12 -32.07 -32.26 -21.81
N GLN A 13 -33.15 -31.96 -22.53
CA GLN A 13 -33.85 -30.69 -22.42
C GLN A 13 -34.48 -30.52 -21.04
N GLU A 14 -35.03 -31.60 -20.48
CA GLU A 14 -35.62 -31.62 -19.13
C GLU A 14 -34.56 -31.41 -18.04
N GLU A 15 -33.37 -32.02 -18.19
CA GLU A 15 -32.24 -31.79 -17.28
C GLU A 15 -31.75 -30.33 -17.32
N ILE A 16 -31.65 -29.74 -18.52
CA ILE A 16 -31.25 -28.34 -18.69
C ILE A 16 -32.26 -27.41 -18.02
N LEU A 17 -33.56 -27.65 -18.21
CA LEU A 17 -34.63 -26.90 -17.55
C LEU A 17 -34.51 -26.95 -16.03
N LYS A 18 -34.26 -28.14 -15.47
CA LYS A 18 -34.07 -28.31 -14.03
C LYS A 18 -32.89 -27.48 -13.51
N ARG A 19 -31.74 -27.53 -14.20
CA ARG A 19 -30.55 -26.73 -13.83
C ARG A 19 -30.81 -25.23 -13.91
N LEU A 20 -31.60 -24.77 -14.89
CA LEU A 20 -31.96 -23.36 -15.01
C LEU A 20 -32.87 -22.89 -13.87
N TYR A 21 -33.80 -23.73 -13.41
CA TYR A 21 -34.64 -23.40 -12.25
C TYR A 21 -33.83 -23.31 -10.95
N GLU A 22 -32.90 -24.24 -10.74
CA GLU A 22 -31.98 -24.23 -9.59
C GLU A 22 -31.10 -22.97 -9.60
N LEU A 23 -30.55 -22.61 -10.76
CA LEU A 23 -29.72 -21.42 -10.90
C LEU A 23 -30.51 -20.13 -10.67
N LYS A 24 -31.74 -20.05 -11.19
CA LYS A 24 -32.64 -18.91 -10.94
C LYS A 24 -32.94 -18.76 -9.45
N SER A 25 -33.25 -19.86 -8.76
CA SER A 25 -33.51 -19.83 -7.32
C SER A 25 -32.30 -19.35 -6.52
N ALA A 26 -31.08 -19.72 -6.93
CA ALA A 26 -29.86 -19.26 -6.28
C ALA A 26 -29.63 -17.75 -6.48
N VAL A 27 -29.86 -17.25 -7.70
CA VAL A 27 -29.75 -15.82 -8.03
C VAL A 27 -30.80 -15.00 -7.29
N ASP A 28 -32.04 -15.46 -7.23
CA ASP A 28 -33.12 -14.79 -6.50
C ASP A 28 -32.85 -14.75 -4.99
N GLY A 29 -32.24 -15.80 -4.43
CA GLY A 29 -31.79 -15.84 -3.04
C GLY A 29 -30.68 -14.82 -2.75
N LEU A 30 -29.70 -14.71 -3.65
CA LEU A 30 -28.60 -13.75 -3.52
C LEU A 30 -29.08 -12.30 -3.67
N SER A 31 -30.02 -12.04 -4.60
CA SER A 31 -30.60 -10.71 -4.79
C SER A 31 -31.35 -10.22 -3.55
N LYS A 32 -32.03 -11.12 -2.82
CA LYS A 32 -32.71 -10.76 -1.57
C LYS A 32 -31.74 -10.45 -0.44
N MET A 33 -30.58 -11.09 -0.41
CA MET A 33 -29.53 -10.82 0.59
C MET A 33 -28.84 -9.47 0.37
N ILE A 34 -28.81 -8.96 -0.86
CA ILE A 34 -28.25 -7.64 -1.19
C ILE A 34 -29.26 -6.51 -0.92
N GLN A 35 -30.56 -6.81 -0.88
CA GLN A 35 -31.62 -5.81 -0.75
C GLN A 35 -32.18 -5.63 0.67
N THR A 36 -31.66 -6.32 1.69
CA THR A 36 -32.05 -6.02 3.09
C THR A 36 -31.43 -4.69 3.51
N PRO A 37 -32.22 -3.61 3.71
CA PRO A 37 -31.72 -2.35 4.20
C PRO A 37 -31.71 -2.39 5.72
N ASP A 38 -30.53 -2.58 6.32
CA ASP A 38 -30.38 -2.36 7.75
C ASP A 38 -30.36 -0.86 8.04
N ALA A 39 -31.52 -0.40 8.51
CA ALA A 39 -31.80 0.57 9.58
C ALA A 39 -30.88 1.81 9.75
N ASP A 40 -31.53 2.98 9.58
CA ASP A 40 -31.27 4.30 10.19
C ASP A 40 -29.86 4.62 10.72
N PHE A 41 -29.17 5.52 10.01
CA PHE A 41 -28.16 6.38 10.62
C PHE A 41 -28.60 7.84 10.45
N ASP A 42 -29.13 8.38 11.54
CA ASP A 42 -29.66 9.73 11.67
C ASP A 42 -28.55 10.76 11.43
N VAL A 43 -28.78 11.65 10.47
CA VAL A 43 -27.88 12.73 10.08
C VAL A 43 -28.23 13.93 10.93
N THR A 44 -27.55 14.14 12.06
CA THR A 44 -27.32 15.49 12.64
C THR A 44 -26.35 15.44 13.84
N ASN A 45 -25.47 16.44 13.88
CA ASN A 45 -24.43 16.71 14.90
C ASN A 45 -23.24 15.73 14.79
N VAL A 46 -22.01 16.16 14.54
CA VAL A 46 -21.24 17.04 15.43
C VAL A 46 -20.13 17.72 14.61
N ILE A 47 -20.09 19.06 14.66
CA ILE A 47 -18.87 19.83 14.42
C ILE A 47 -18.01 19.63 15.66
N GLN A 48 -16.96 18.82 15.57
CA GLN A 48 -15.87 18.83 16.54
C GLN A 48 -14.54 18.82 15.79
N THR A 49 -13.81 19.91 16.04
CA THR A 49 -12.38 20.07 15.82
C THR A 49 -11.64 19.01 16.64
N ASP A 50 -11.06 18.02 15.98
CA ASP A 50 -10.14 17.08 16.63
C ASP A 50 -8.71 17.34 16.14
N ASP A 51 -7.88 17.74 17.10
CA ASP A 51 -6.43 17.81 16.99
C ASP A 51 -5.88 16.43 16.60
N CYS A 52 -5.28 16.36 15.42
CA CYS A 52 -4.60 15.15 14.97
C CYS A 52 -3.23 15.10 15.65
N SER A 53 -3.09 14.13 16.56
CA SER A 53 -1.82 13.69 17.10
C SER A 53 -1.72 12.20 16.84
N LEU A 54 -0.51 11.73 16.49
CA LEU A 54 -0.20 10.33 16.14
C LEU A 54 -0.44 9.29 17.26
N THR A 55 -1.09 9.67 18.36
CA THR A 55 -1.33 8.86 19.54
C THR A 55 -2.81 8.53 19.72
N THR A 56 -3.38 7.76 18.79
CA THR A 56 -4.71 7.15 18.97
C THR A 56 -4.64 5.66 18.68
N ASN A 57 -4.88 4.85 19.72
CA ASN A 57 -4.95 3.40 19.77
C ASN A 57 -5.22 2.72 18.41
N GLY A 58 -4.39 1.71 18.07
CA GLY A 58 -4.44 0.88 16.86
C GLY A 58 -5.71 1.03 16.02
N ALA A 59 -5.65 1.77 14.90
CA ALA A 59 -6.72 1.73 13.91
C ALA A 59 -7.02 0.25 13.65
N ASP A 60 -8.27 -0.15 13.90
CA ASP A 60 -8.66 -1.54 13.81
C ASP A 60 -8.49 -1.96 12.35
N LEU A 61 -7.47 -2.79 12.14
CA LEU A 61 -7.05 -3.26 10.84
C LEU A 61 -8.20 -4.03 10.15
N ASP A 62 -9.16 -4.54 10.93
CA ASP A 62 -10.39 -5.17 10.45
C ASP A 62 -11.41 -4.14 9.91
N LEU A 63 -11.46 -2.93 10.47
CA LEU A 63 -12.29 -1.86 9.93
C LEU A 63 -11.72 -1.30 8.63
N MET A 64 -10.39 -1.23 8.51
CA MET A 64 -9.71 -0.70 7.32
C MET A 64 -9.74 -1.66 6.14
N LEU A 65 -9.47 -2.94 6.40
CA LEU A 65 -9.32 -3.95 5.35
C LEU A 65 -10.59 -4.79 5.19
N GLY A 66 -11.53 -4.76 6.14
CA GLY A 66 -12.67 -5.67 6.19
C GLY A 66 -12.38 -6.92 7.03
N LYS A 67 -13.44 -7.62 7.42
CA LYS A 67 -13.40 -8.80 8.31
C LYS A 67 -13.09 -10.12 7.59
N ASP A 68 -13.06 -10.11 6.26
CA ASP A 68 -12.98 -11.33 5.43
C ASP A 68 -11.54 -11.84 5.23
N TYR A 69 -10.55 -11.11 5.74
CA TYR A 69 -9.15 -11.49 5.67
C TYR A 69 -8.81 -12.22 6.95
N GLY A 70 -8.41 -13.49 6.84
CA GLY A 70 -8.13 -14.36 8.00
C GLY A 70 -7.14 -13.78 9.01
N ALA A 71 -6.89 -14.52 10.10
CA ALA A 71 -6.19 -14.02 11.29
C ALA A 71 -4.83 -13.31 11.03
N LEU A 72 -4.14 -13.64 9.93
CA LEU A 72 -2.97 -12.90 9.45
C LEU A 72 -3.22 -12.35 8.04
N LYS A 73 -3.06 -11.03 7.89
CA LYS A 73 -3.14 -10.32 6.61
C LYS A 73 -1.75 -10.26 5.97
N ASP A 74 -1.54 -11.11 4.96
CA ASP A 74 -0.23 -11.25 4.29
C ASP A 74 -0.08 -10.27 3.12
N ILE A 75 0.96 -9.43 3.22
CA ILE A 75 1.46 -8.51 2.19
C ILE A 75 2.72 -9.14 1.57
N VAL A 76 2.70 -9.37 0.26
CA VAL A 76 3.85 -9.89 -0.49
C VAL A 76 4.26 -8.87 -1.54
N ILE A 77 5.49 -8.38 -1.47
CA ILE A 77 6.05 -7.40 -2.39
C ILE A 77 7.20 -8.03 -3.17
N ASN A 78 7.11 -7.99 -4.49
CA ASN A 78 8.21 -8.32 -5.39
C ASN A 78 8.90 -7.02 -5.80
N ALA A 79 10.23 -6.97 -5.65
CA ALA A 79 11.01 -5.79 -5.99
C ALA A 79 12.35 -6.16 -6.61
N ASN A 80 12.87 -5.30 -7.48
CA ASN A 80 14.16 -5.51 -8.12
C ASN A 80 15.28 -5.00 -7.20
N PRO A 81 16.29 -5.82 -6.86
CA PRO A 81 17.41 -5.40 -6.02
C PRO A 81 18.30 -4.33 -6.68
N SER A 82 18.29 -4.20 -8.01
CA SER A 82 18.99 -3.13 -8.71
C SER A 82 18.32 -1.76 -8.55
N LEU A 83 17.05 -1.73 -8.15
CA LEU A 83 16.29 -0.51 -7.88
C LEU A 83 15.44 -0.71 -6.61
N PRO A 84 16.08 -0.78 -5.42
CA PRO A 84 15.38 -1.10 -4.18
C PRO A 84 14.34 -0.03 -3.84
N PRO A 85 13.09 -0.39 -3.51
CA PRO A 85 12.01 0.58 -3.27
C PRO A 85 12.09 1.13 -1.84
N LEU A 86 12.92 2.15 -1.64
CA LEU A 86 13.21 2.69 -0.30
C LEU A 86 11.97 3.19 0.44
N SER A 87 11.00 3.77 -0.28
CA SER A 87 9.76 4.24 0.35
C SER A 87 9.02 3.11 1.06
N LEU A 88 9.04 1.91 0.49
CA LEU A 88 8.41 0.72 1.07
C LEU A 88 9.18 0.20 2.29
N LEU A 89 10.50 0.38 2.35
CA LEU A 89 11.32 0.03 3.52
C LEU A 89 11.09 1.01 4.68
N VAL A 90 10.93 2.30 4.38
CA VAL A 90 10.57 3.32 5.39
C VAL A 90 9.18 3.03 5.93
N LEU A 91 8.22 2.74 5.06
CA LEU A 91 6.85 2.38 5.45
C LEU A 91 6.79 1.10 6.26
N HIS A 92 7.59 0.08 5.91
CA HIS A 92 7.73 -1.12 6.73
C HIS A 92 8.18 -0.80 8.16
N SER A 93 9.19 0.06 8.31
CA SER A 93 9.69 0.48 9.63
C SER A 93 8.61 1.24 10.43
N LEU A 94 7.87 2.15 9.78
CA LEU A 94 6.75 2.85 10.40
C LEU A 94 5.61 1.90 10.81
N LEU A 95 5.30 0.91 9.98
CA LEU A 95 4.27 -0.07 10.29
C LEU A 95 4.70 -0.95 11.49
N CYS A 96 5.99 -1.27 11.62
CA CYS A 96 6.53 -2.01 12.77
C CYS A 96 6.39 -1.23 14.10
N GLU A 97 6.32 0.10 14.07
CA GLU A 97 6.07 0.92 15.27
C GLU A 97 4.60 0.83 15.74
N ARG A 98 3.68 0.45 14.84
CA ARG A 98 2.23 0.43 15.08
C ARG A 98 1.64 -0.97 15.22
N TYR A 99 2.19 -1.95 14.53
CA TYR A 99 1.65 -3.30 14.40
C TYR A 99 2.71 -4.35 14.72
N LYS A 100 2.26 -5.51 15.19
CA LYS A 100 3.11 -6.70 15.26
C LYS A 100 3.25 -7.30 13.87
N ILE A 101 4.41 -7.11 13.24
CA ILE A 101 4.66 -7.53 11.85
C ILE A 101 5.62 -8.71 11.78
N LEU A 102 5.17 -9.80 11.14
CA LEU A 102 6.03 -10.90 10.74
C LEU A 102 6.71 -10.54 9.42
N SER A 103 7.98 -10.13 9.49
CA SER A 103 8.72 -9.67 8.32
C SER A 103 9.56 -10.80 7.74
N ALA A 104 9.62 -10.96 6.42
CA ALA A 104 10.45 -11.98 5.77
C ALA A 104 11.08 -11.42 4.49
N VAL A 105 12.32 -11.83 4.20
CA VAL A 105 13.03 -11.49 2.96
C VAL A 105 13.40 -12.79 2.24
N HIS A 106 13.04 -12.87 0.97
CA HIS A 106 13.35 -13.99 0.09
C HIS A 106 14.02 -13.51 -1.20
N THR A 107 14.73 -14.42 -1.86
CA THR A 107 15.32 -14.16 -3.18
C THR A 107 14.69 -15.13 -4.18
N HIS A 108 14.14 -14.59 -5.27
CA HIS A 108 13.59 -15.38 -6.37
C HIS A 108 14.70 -15.84 -7.32
N SER A 109 14.53 -17.00 -7.95
CA SER A 109 15.53 -17.61 -8.86
C SER A 109 15.90 -16.75 -10.07
N SER A 110 15.09 -15.76 -10.43
CA SER A 110 15.38 -14.80 -11.49
C SER A 110 16.55 -13.86 -11.16
N VAL A 111 16.93 -13.74 -9.88
CA VAL A 111 18.04 -12.91 -9.42
C VAL A 111 19.18 -13.83 -8.97
N ARG A 112 20.39 -13.61 -9.50
CA ARG A 112 21.56 -14.45 -9.18
C ARG A 112 22.19 -14.11 -7.83
N SER A 113 22.30 -12.83 -7.52
CA SER A 113 22.89 -12.34 -6.27
C SER A 113 22.17 -11.09 -5.79
N VAL A 114 21.99 -10.99 -4.47
CA VAL A 114 21.42 -9.84 -3.79
C VAL A 114 22.44 -9.37 -2.76
N PRO A 115 22.77 -8.06 -2.71
CA PRO A 115 23.64 -7.49 -1.68
C PRO A 115 23.19 -7.82 -0.25
N GLU A 116 24.14 -8.05 0.67
CA GLU A 116 23.84 -8.53 2.03
C GLU A 116 22.98 -7.55 2.84
N ASN A 117 23.22 -6.24 2.67
CA ASN A 117 22.40 -5.16 3.23
C ASN A 117 20.93 -5.25 2.80
N LEU A 118 20.66 -5.69 1.56
CA LEU A 118 19.29 -5.87 1.07
C LEU A 118 18.67 -7.20 1.55
N LEU A 119 19.47 -8.25 1.76
CA LEU A 119 19.00 -9.49 2.38
C LEU A 119 18.62 -9.30 3.85
N LYS A 120 19.30 -8.38 4.54
CA LYS A 120 19.07 -8.03 5.95
C LYS A 120 18.31 -6.72 6.12
N CYS A 121 17.56 -6.27 5.11
CA CYS A 121 16.91 -4.96 5.11
C CYS A 121 15.86 -4.77 6.23
N PHE A 122 15.32 -5.86 6.79
CA PHE A 122 14.41 -5.83 7.95
C PHE A 122 15.11 -6.10 9.29
N GLY A 123 16.44 -6.15 9.31
CA GLY A 123 17.22 -6.46 10.50
C GLY A 123 17.20 -7.94 10.90
N GLU A 124 17.67 -8.23 12.11
CA GLU A 124 17.63 -9.57 12.68
C GLU A 124 16.19 -9.95 13.06
N GLN A 125 15.76 -11.13 12.63
CA GLN A 125 14.46 -11.68 12.96
C GLN A 125 14.34 -11.85 14.48
N ALA A 126 13.45 -11.08 15.12
CA ALA A 126 13.15 -11.25 16.55
C ALA A 126 12.70 -12.70 16.84
N LYS A 127 12.99 -13.17 18.06
CA LYS A 127 12.67 -14.54 18.52
C LYS A 127 11.23 -14.90 18.13
N LYS A 128 11.07 -16.04 17.45
CA LYS A 128 9.83 -16.52 16.83
C LYS A 128 8.68 -16.57 17.83
N GLN A 129 7.84 -15.55 17.85
CA GLN A 129 6.48 -15.66 18.37
C GLN A 129 5.66 -16.56 17.44
N PRO A 130 4.63 -17.26 17.94
CA PRO A 130 3.78 -18.04 17.08
C PRO A 130 3.06 -17.14 16.07
N ARG A 131 2.86 -17.65 14.83
CA ARG A 131 2.37 -16.86 13.69
C ARG A 131 1.05 -16.12 13.98
N HIS A 132 0.18 -16.67 14.83
CA HIS A 132 -1.12 -16.10 15.16
C HIS A 132 -1.07 -14.86 16.06
N GLU A 133 0.10 -14.52 16.64
CA GLU A 133 0.28 -13.31 17.44
C GLU A 133 0.61 -12.07 16.59
N TYR A 134 0.97 -12.27 15.32
CA TYR A 134 1.23 -11.19 14.38
C TYR A 134 -0.06 -10.70 13.73
N GLN A 135 -0.15 -9.40 13.47
CA GLN A 135 -1.30 -8.75 12.83
C GLN A 135 -1.13 -8.66 11.31
N LEU A 136 0.12 -8.48 10.87
CA LEU A 136 0.49 -8.37 9.46
C LEU A 136 1.66 -9.29 9.14
N GLY A 137 1.58 -9.98 8.01
CA GLY A 137 2.74 -10.60 7.37
C GLY A 137 3.30 -9.66 6.32
N PHE A 138 4.61 -9.39 6.33
CA PHE A 138 5.27 -8.53 5.36
C PHE A 138 6.43 -9.28 4.72
N THR A 139 6.21 -9.77 3.51
CA THR A 139 7.19 -10.56 2.76
C THR A 139 7.74 -9.76 1.60
N LEU A 140 9.05 -9.49 1.61
CA LEU A 140 9.78 -8.91 0.49
C LEU A 140 10.48 -10.02 -0.30
N ILE A 141 10.23 -10.07 -1.60
CA ILE A 141 10.87 -11.01 -2.52
C ILE A 141 11.70 -10.21 -3.51
N TRP A 142 13.03 -10.35 -3.42
CA TRP A 142 13.94 -9.82 -4.42
C TRP A 142 13.78 -10.63 -5.71
N LYS A 143 13.21 -9.99 -6.74
CA LYS A 143 12.82 -10.61 -8.01
C LYS A 143 13.15 -9.66 -9.16
N ASP A 144 13.50 -10.21 -10.30
CA ASP A 144 13.73 -9.41 -11.50
C ASP A 144 12.36 -9.00 -12.09
N VAL A 145 11.89 -7.84 -11.66
CA VAL A 145 10.63 -7.23 -12.10
C VAL A 145 10.90 -5.80 -12.59
N PRO A 146 10.19 -5.31 -13.62
CA PRO A 146 10.40 -3.96 -14.14
C PRO A 146 9.88 -2.87 -13.19
N LYS A 147 8.86 -3.19 -12.40
CA LYS A 147 8.28 -2.31 -11.37
C LYS A 147 7.99 -3.14 -10.12
N PRO A 148 8.05 -2.54 -8.92
CA PRO A 148 7.59 -3.22 -7.71
C PRO A 148 6.13 -3.65 -7.84
N GLN A 149 5.82 -4.86 -7.39
CA GLN A 149 4.48 -5.44 -7.45
C GLN A 149 4.09 -5.98 -6.08
N MET A 150 2.93 -5.59 -5.57
CA MET A 150 2.37 -6.10 -4.33
C MET A 150 1.19 -7.02 -4.60
N LYS A 151 1.10 -8.09 -3.83
CA LYS A 151 -0.10 -8.92 -3.67
C LYS A 151 -0.52 -8.86 -2.21
N PHE A 152 -1.80 -8.61 -1.98
CA PHE A 152 -2.42 -8.67 -0.66
C PHE A 152 -3.35 -9.87 -0.61
N SER A 153 -3.21 -10.73 0.40
CA SER A 153 -4.07 -11.91 0.61
C SER A 153 -4.28 -12.74 -0.67
N ILE A 154 -3.23 -13.46 -1.04
CA ILE A 154 -2.86 -14.07 -2.34
C ILE A 154 -3.99 -14.76 -3.15
N GLN A 155 -5.12 -15.12 -2.53
CA GLN A 155 -6.19 -15.89 -3.17
C GLN A 155 -7.17 -15.05 -4.03
N THR A 156 -7.27 -13.73 -3.85
CA THR A 156 -8.40 -12.97 -4.45
C THR A 156 -8.07 -11.63 -5.13
N MET A 157 -6.82 -11.15 -5.09
CA MET A 157 -6.50 -9.79 -5.58
C MET A 157 -5.64 -9.76 -6.86
N CYS A 158 -5.96 -8.81 -7.74
CA CYS A 158 -5.08 -8.38 -8.83
C CYS A 158 -3.79 -7.75 -8.25
N PRO A 159 -2.60 -8.05 -8.79
CA PRO A 159 -1.36 -7.42 -8.33
C PRO A 159 -1.41 -5.89 -8.46
N ILE A 160 -1.02 -5.18 -7.41
CA ILE A 160 -0.84 -3.72 -7.43
C ILE A 160 0.57 -3.42 -7.92
N GLU A 161 0.70 -2.72 -9.03
CA GLU A 161 2.00 -2.34 -9.59
C GLU A 161 2.37 -0.89 -9.26
N GLY A 162 3.68 -0.66 -9.08
CA GLY A 162 4.26 0.66 -8.91
C GLY A 162 4.47 1.04 -7.45
N GLU A 163 5.67 1.53 -7.14
CA GLU A 163 6.10 1.91 -5.80
C GLU A 163 5.14 2.90 -5.12
N GLY A 164 4.67 3.93 -5.84
CA GLY A 164 3.72 4.93 -5.31
C GLY A 164 2.37 4.34 -4.91
N ASN A 165 1.82 3.40 -5.69
CA ASN A 165 0.53 2.78 -5.38
C ASN A 165 0.63 1.87 -4.16
N ILE A 166 1.71 1.11 -4.06
CA ILE A 166 2.00 0.27 -2.90
C ILE A 166 2.21 1.15 -1.66
N ALA A 167 2.94 2.27 -1.81
CA ALA A 167 3.19 3.20 -0.72
C ALA A 167 1.90 3.82 -0.17
N ARG A 168 0.98 4.24 -1.05
CA ARG A 168 -0.36 4.73 -0.66
C ARG A 168 -1.10 3.68 0.16
N PHE A 169 -1.20 2.46 -0.35
CA PHE A 169 -1.87 1.36 0.35
C PHE A 169 -1.30 1.13 1.75
N LEU A 170 0.03 1.02 1.87
CA LEU A 170 0.70 0.78 3.15
C LEU A 170 0.48 1.93 4.13
N PHE A 171 0.55 3.19 3.68
CA PHE A 171 0.34 4.34 4.54
C PHE A 171 -1.13 4.48 4.96
N SER A 172 -2.09 4.10 4.10
CA SER A 172 -3.51 4.09 4.48
C SER A 172 -3.81 3.16 5.65
N LEU A 173 -2.98 2.14 5.92
CA LEU A 173 -3.15 1.26 7.07
C LEU A 173 -3.07 2.02 8.41
N PHE A 174 -2.41 3.18 8.47
CA PHE A 174 -2.40 4.02 9.67
C PHE A 174 -3.76 4.66 10.01
N GLY A 175 -4.74 4.59 9.11
CA GLY A 175 -6.12 5.03 9.36
C GLY A 175 -6.33 6.54 9.39
N GLN A 176 -5.34 7.33 8.98
CA GLN A 176 -5.49 8.78 8.85
C GLN A 176 -6.52 9.11 7.77
N LYS A 177 -7.51 9.94 8.12
CA LYS A 177 -8.56 10.38 7.21
C LYS A 177 -8.29 11.82 6.81
N TYR A 178 -8.34 12.07 5.50
CA TYR A 178 -8.19 13.41 4.94
C TYR A 178 -9.47 13.79 4.19
N ASN A 179 -9.72 15.09 4.08
CA ASN A 179 -10.74 15.57 3.13
C ASN A 179 -10.29 15.31 1.68
N ALA A 180 -11.24 15.39 0.74
CA ALA A 180 -10.98 15.06 -0.67
C ALA A 180 -9.84 15.91 -1.29
N VAL A 181 -9.73 17.19 -0.92
CA VAL A 181 -8.70 18.10 -1.45
C VAL A 181 -7.32 17.68 -0.97
N THR A 182 -7.15 17.47 0.34
CA THR A 182 -5.90 17.05 0.95
C THR A 182 -5.48 15.68 0.44
N SER A 183 -6.40 14.71 0.36
CA SER A 183 -6.11 13.37 -0.18
C SER A 183 -5.59 13.44 -1.62
N THR A 184 -6.26 14.21 -2.48
CA THR A 184 -5.85 14.37 -3.89
C THR A 184 -4.50 15.07 -4.00
N LEU A 185 -4.22 16.03 -3.12
CA LEU A 185 -2.93 16.73 -3.10
C LEU A 185 -1.79 15.81 -2.67
N ILE A 186 -2.01 14.94 -1.67
CA ILE A 186 -1.05 13.90 -1.27
C ILE A 186 -0.76 12.99 -2.47
N ASP A 187 -1.79 12.51 -3.16
CA ASP A 187 -1.64 11.64 -4.33
C ASP A 187 -0.88 12.33 -5.47
N SER A 188 -1.18 13.60 -5.73
CA SER A 188 -0.49 14.41 -6.74
C SER A 188 1.01 14.55 -6.45
N TRP A 189 1.39 14.72 -5.18
CA TRP A 189 2.81 14.76 -4.80
C TRP A 189 3.51 13.41 -4.94
N VAL A 190 2.83 12.30 -4.62
CA VAL A 190 3.37 10.95 -4.85
C VAL A 190 3.62 10.73 -6.35
N ASP A 191 2.68 11.11 -7.22
CA ASP A 191 2.85 10.99 -8.68
C ASP A 191 3.96 11.91 -9.19
N THR A 192 4.04 13.14 -8.67
CA THR A 192 5.12 14.08 -9.00
C THR A 192 6.49 13.50 -8.64
N ALA A 193 6.60 12.87 -7.48
CA ALA A 193 7.84 12.22 -7.06
C ALA A 193 8.19 11.04 -7.99
N ILE A 194 7.25 10.14 -8.27
CA ILE A 194 7.53 8.93 -9.05
C ILE A 194 7.76 9.23 -10.54
N PHE A 195 6.98 10.11 -11.15
CA PHE A 195 7.00 10.32 -12.60
C PHE A 195 7.90 11.48 -13.03
N GLN A 196 7.92 12.59 -12.28
CA GLN A 196 8.68 13.78 -12.68
C GLN A 196 10.04 13.85 -11.98
N LEU A 197 10.10 13.52 -10.69
CA LEU A 197 11.36 13.62 -9.95
C LEU A 197 12.26 12.39 -10.20
N LYS A 198 11.73 11.17 -10.14
CA LYS A 198 12.51 9.94 -10.38
C LYS A 198 12.87 9.79 -11.86
N GLY A 199 11.88 9.87 -12.73
CA GLY A 199 12.00 9.60 -14.17
C GLY A 199 12.24 10.82 -15.06
N GLY A 200 12.14 12.04 -14.54
CA GLY A 200 12.22 13.25 -15.36
C GLY A 200 13.62 13.76 -15.66
N SER A 201 13.68 14.67 -16.63
CA SER A 201 14.83 15.46 -17.03
C SER A 201 15.30 16.42 -15.92
N SER A 202 16.51 16.96 -16.05
CA SER A 202 17.03 17.97 -15.11
C SER A 202 16.13 19.21 -15.01
N LYS A 203 15.44 19.58 -16.10
CA LYS A 203 14.49 20.71 -16.10
C LYS A 203 13.25 20.40 -15.27
N GLU A 204 12.70 19.21 -15.41
CA GLU A 204 11.54 18.73 -14.64
C GLU A 204 11.90 18.59 -13.16
N LYS A 205 13.02 17.93 -12.86
CA LYS A 205 13.55 17.83 -11.48
C LYS A 205 13.72 19.20 -10.83
N GLY A 206 14.31 20.16 -11.57
CA GLY A 206 14.45 21.53 -11.10
C GLY A 206 13.11 22.25 -10.87
N ALA A 207 12.09 21.98 -11.68
CA ALA A 207 10.74 22.51 -11.48
C ALA A 207 10.08 21.91 -10.23
N VAL A 208 10.18 20.59 -10.04
CA VAL A 208 9.67 19.90 -8.84
C VAL A 208 10.32 20.48 -7.58
N LEU A 209 11.65 20.63 -7.55
CA LEU A 209 12.37 21.20 -6.41
C LEU A 209 11.92 22.64 -6.07
N ARG A 210 11.61 23.47 -7.07
CA ARG A 210 11.05 24.80 -6.85
C ARG A 210 9.65 24.73 -6.24
N SER A 211 8.79 23.85 -6.75
CA SER A 211 7.44 23.65 -6.21
C SER A 211 7.49 23.13 -4.77
N MET A 212 8.35 22.17 -4.46
CA MET A 212 8.56 21.66 -3.10
C MET A 212 9.02 22.78 -2.18
N ASN A 213 10.00 23.58 -2.59
CA ASN A 213 10.51 24.70 -1.79
C ASN A 213 9.43 25.74 -1.47
N ALA A 214 8.53 26.00 -2.43
CA ALA A 214 7.41 26.92 -2.25
C ALA A 214 6.36 26.37 -1.28
N ALA A 215 6.02 25.08 -1.37
CA ALA A 215 5.09 24.42 -0.44
C ALA A 215 5.66 24.39 0.99
N LEU A 216 6.90 23.92 1.14
CA LEU A 216 7.60 23.81 2.42
C LEU A 216 8.01 25.16 3.04
N GLY A 217 7.88 26.25 2.28
CA GLY A 217 7.98 27.60 2.82
C GLY A 217 6.74 28.04 3.60
N LYS A 218 5.62 27.33 3.45
CA LYS A 218 4.34 27.64 4.08
C LYS A 218 3.97 26.65 5.19
N THR A 219 4.36 25.39 5.03
CA THR A 219 3.99 24.29 5.93
C THR A 219 5.21 23.42 6.25
N SER A 220 5.15 22.67 7.35
CA SER A 220 6.28 21.84 7.82
C SER A 220 6.54 20.61 6.94
N TRP A 221 5.49 20.08 6.31
CA TRP A 221 5.52 18.93 5.41
C TRP A 221 4.89 19.30 4.05
N LEU A 222 5.03 18.45 3.04
CA LEU A 222 4.57 18.74 1.68
C LEU A 222 3.08 19.03 1.60
N VAL A 223 2.29 18.38 2.47
CA VAL A 223 0.84 18.57 2.55
C VAL A 223 0.41 18.88 3.98
N GLY A 224 0.81 20.07 4.46
CA GLY A 224 0.37 20.57 5.77
C GLY A 224 1.37 20.34 6.89
N ASN A 225 0.85 20.13 8.10
CA ASN A 225 1.65 20.12 9.33
C ASN A 225 1.99 18.72 9.85
N GLU A 226 1.55 17.68 9.15
CA GLU A 226 1.81 16.28 9.49
C GLU A 226 2.52 15.55 8.34
N LEU A 227 3.30 14.53 8.71
CA LEU A 227 3.95 13.63 7.76
C LEU A 227 2.89 12.83 6.99
N THR A 228 3.03 12.77 5.67
CA THR A 228 2.17 11.96 4.81
C THR A 228 3.00 11.02 3.91
N VAL A 229 2.34 10.13 3.18
CA VAL A 229 3.01 9.30 2.15
C VAL A 229 3.70 10.14 1.07
N ALA A 230 3.23 11.37 0.81
CA ALA A 230 3.89 12.28 -0.12
C ALA A 230 5.32 12.59 0.32
N ASP A 231 5.53 12.85 1.61
CA ASP A 231 6.85 13.15 2.17
C ASP A 231 7.78 11.95 2.10
N ILE A 232 7.28 10.76 2.46
CA ILE A 232 8.05 9.51 2.43
C ILE A 232 8.55 9.21 1.01
N VAL A 233 7.64 9.24 0.03
CA VAL A 233 7.97 8.91 -1.36
C VAL A 233 8.89 9.99 -1.96
N ALA A 234 8.57 11.26 -1.78
CA ALA A 234 9.38 12.36 -2.33
C ALA A 234 10.81 12.35 -1.76
N TRP A 235 10.95 12.14 -0.45
CA TRP A 235 12.26 12.08 0.19
C TRP A 235 13.07 10.89 -0.32
N CYS A 236 12.48 9.70 -0.39
CA CYS A 236 13.16 8.51 -0.90
C CYS A 236 13.64 8.70 -2.34
N VAL A 237 12.80 9.29 -3.20
CA VAL A 237 13.19 9.58 -4.59
C VAL A 237 14.33 10.61 -4.64
N LEU A 238 14.33 11.64 -3.80
CA LEU A 238 15.44 12.62 -3.75
C LEU A 238 16.76 11.96 -3.38
N GLN A 239 16.76 11.04 -2.43
CA GLN A 239 17.96 10.30 -2.03
C GLN A 239 18.47 9.40 -3.16
N GLN A 240 17.59 8.72 -3.89
CA GLN A 240 17.97 7.84 -5.01
C GLN A 240 18.47 8.58 -6.25
N THR A 241 17.97 9.79 -6.49
CA THR A 241 18.29 10.56 -7.71
C THR A 241 19.51 11.46 -7.56
N GLY A 242 20.13 11.51 -6.38
CA GLY A 242 21.25 12.40 -6.09
C GLY A 242 20.91 13.89 -6.13
N SER A 243 19.62 14.24 -6.21
CA SER A 243 19.15 15.63 -6.30
C SER A 243 19.16 16.37 -4.95
N ALA A 244 19.42 15.63 -3.86
CA ALA A 244 19.52 16.13 -2.49
C ALA A 244 20.49 17.33 -2.35
N ASN A 245 21.67 17.26 -2.96
CA ASN A 245 22.72 18.25 -2.78
C ASN A 245 22.40 19.61 -3.44
N ALA A 246 21.58 19.61 -4.49
CA ALA A 246 21.14 20.81 -5.20
C ALA A 246 19.79 21.34 -4.70
N ALA A 247 19.26 20.75 -3.63
CA ALA A 247 17.94 21.11 -3.12
C ALA A 247 17.93 22.55 -2.55
N PRO A 248 16.86 23.34 -2.78
CA PRO A 248 16.67 24.66 -2.15
C PRO A 248 16.54 24.60 -0.62
N ALA A 249 16.68 25.75 0.05
CA ALA A 249 16.79 25.84 1.52
C ALA A 249 15.64 25.18 2.31
N ASN A 250 14.37 25.39 1.92
CA ASN A 250 13.24 24.78 2.63
C ASN A 250 13.23 23.26 2.43
N VAL A 251 13.61 22.80 1.24
CA VAL A 251 13.74 21.36 0.93
C VAL A 251 14.86 20.75 1.77
N GLN A 252 16.03 21.40 1.87
CA GLN A 252 17.10 20.91 2.74
C GLN A 252 16.69 20.82 4.22
N LYS A 253 15.95 21.82 4.72
CA LYS A 253 15.41 21.80 6.09
C LYS A 253 14.44 20.63 6.28
N TRP A 254 13.49 20.45 5.36
CA TRP A 254 12.54 19.35 5.40
C TRP A 254 13.23 17.98 5.28
N MET A 255 14.25 17.84 4.44
CA MET A 255 15.03 16.60 4.34
C MET A 255 15.68 16.21 5.66
N LYS A 256 16.23 17.18 6.39
CA LYS A 256 16.75 16.97 7.75
C LYS A 256 15.64 16.57 8.73
N SER A 257 14.46 17.19 8.62
CA SER A 257 13.30 16.78 9.43
C SER A 257 12.90 15.33 9.17
N CYS A 258 12.90 14.87 7.90
CA CYS A 258 12.70 13.47 7.55
C CYS A 258 13.79 12.57 8.15
N GLU A 259 15.07 12.93 7.97
CA GLU A 259 16.22 12.15 8.45
C GLU A 259 16.27 12.01 9.98
N ASN A 260 15.71 12.98 10.71
CA ASN A 260 15.60 12.91 12.17
C ASN A 260 14.63 11.83 12.65
N LEU A 261 13.78 11.29 11.78
CA LEU A 261 12.91 10.17 12.10
C LEU A 261 13.68 8.85 11.95
N ALA A 262 13.60 7.99 12.97
CA ALA A 262 14.33 6.71 13.00
C ALA A 262 14.04 5.79 11.79
N PRO A 263 12.78 5.68 11.29
CA PRO A 263 12.48 4.91 10.08
C PRO A 263 13.25 5.36 8.84
N PHE A 264 13.45 6.67 8.66
CA PHE A 264 14.13 7.23 7.50
C PHE A 264 15.65 7.01 7.57
N SER A 265 16.26 7.36 8.71
CA SER A 265 17.71 7.22 8.90
C SER A 265 18.18 5.78 8.88
N SER A 266 17.36 4.83 9.35
CA SER A 266 17.68 3.40 9.32
C SER A 266 17.78 2.86 7.90
N VAL A 267 16.88 3.27 7.01
CA VAL A 267 16.89 2.86 5.60
C VAL A 267 18.08 3.45 4.84
N MET A 268 18.55 4.65 5.19
CA MET A 268 19.77 5.22 4.57
C MET A 268 21.02 4.38 4.84
N LYS A 269 21.09 3.69 5.98
CA LYS A 269 22.21 2.79 6.28
C LYS A 269 22.22 1.57 5.35
N LEU A 270 21.06 1.22 4.78
CA LEU A 270 20.93 0.12 3.82
C LEU A 270 21.39 0.50 2.41
N LEU A 271 21.64 1.78 2.11
CA LEU A 271 22.13 2.25 0.82
C LEU A 271 23.66 2.39 0.74
N LYS A 272 24.36 2.25 1.86
CA LYS A 272 25.81 2.41 1.97
C LYS A 272 26.54 1.09 1.86
#